data_AF-A0A1A8EBR1-F1
#
_entry.id   AF-A0A1A8EBR1-F1
#
_cell.length_a   1.000
_cell.length_b   1.000
_cell.length_c   1.000
_cell.angle_alpha   90.00
_cell.angle_beta   90.00
_cell.angle_gamma   90.00
#
_symmetry.space_group_name_H-M   'P 1'
#
loop_
_entity.id
_entity.type
_entity.pdbx_description
1 polymer ?
#
loop_
_entity_poly.entity_id
_entity_poly.type
_entity_poly.pdbx_seq_one_letter_code
_entity_poly.pdbx_strand_id
1 'polypeptide(L)'
;MVSEEEQAMRSKLEHLTVKDHGPVFGPCHKLPGHTIQKAKDELNETDEKRASSLKDLRAMIKEKVAAGDDMAKLVQERFGHKPDSLLLRFLRAR
;
A
#
# COMPACT_ATOMS: atom_id res chain seq x y z
N MET A 1 -21.07 1.59 -13.22
CA MET A 1 -21.19 2.99 -13.67
C MET A 1 -20.35 3.83 -12.72
N VAL A 2 -19.37 4.58 -13.23
CA VAL A 2 -18.48 5.46 -12.44
C VAL A 2 -19.30 6.64 -11.94
N SER A 3 -19.14 7.07 -10.69
CA SER A 3 -19.92 8.21 -10.16
C SER A 3 -19.47 9.54 -10.80
N GLU A 4 -20.35 10.54 -10.82
CA GLU A 4 -20.01 11.88 -11.34
C GLU A 4 -18.81 12.51 -10.59
N GLU A 5 -18.67 12.23 -9.29
CA GLU A 5 -17.52 12.66 -8.49
C GLU A 5 -16.22 11.97 -8.92
N GLU A 6 -16.25 10.68 -9.21
CA GLU A 6 -15.10 9.94 -9.72
C GLU A 6 -14.71 10.42 -11.13
N GLN A 7 -15.69 10.74 -11.97
CA GLN A 7 -15.43 11.25 -13.33
C GLN A 7 -14.86 12.67 -13.31
N ALA A 8 -15.34 13.53 -12.40
CA ALA A 8 -14.77 14.86 -12.17
C ALA A 8 -13.35 14.80 -11.57
N MET A 9 -13.08 13.84 -10.68
CA MET A 9 -11.74 13.59 -10.15
C MET A 9 -10.78 13.09 -11.23
N ARG A 10 -11.22 12.18 -12.11
CA ARG A 10 -10.45 11.70 -13.26
C ARG A 10 -10.13 12.80 -14.27
N SER A 11 -11.07 13.70 -14.54
CA SER A 11 -10.83 14.86 -15.41
C SER A 11 -9.79 15.83 -14.83
N LYS A 12 -9.71 15.94 -13.49
CA LYS A 12 -8.67 16.74 -12.81
C LYS A 12 -7.29 16.05 -12.80
N LEU A 13 -7.25 14.72 -12.91
CA LEU A 13 -5.99 13.95 -13.01
C LEU A 13 -5.24 14.23 -14.32
N GLU A 14 -5.93 14.60 -15.40
CA GLU A 14 -5.32 14.92 -16.71
C GLU A 14 -4.54 16.26 -16.70
N HIS A 15 -4.75 17.12 -15.70
CA HIS A 15 -4.11 18.44 -15.58
C HIS A 15 -3.20 18.59 -14.36
N LEU A 16 -2.67 17.48 -13.83
CA LEU A 16 -1.75 17.50 -12.69
C LEU A 16 -0.40 18.14 -13.03
N THR A 17 0.11 18.94 -12.11
CA THR A 17 1.43 19.56 -12.18
C THR A 17 2.37 18.99 -11.13
N VAL A 18 3.66 19.31 -11.25
CA VAL A 18 4.67 18.93 -10.25
C VAL A 18 4.38 19.50 -8.85
N LYS A 19 3.61 20.60 -8.74
CA LYS A 19 3.28 21.25 -7.47
C LYS A 19 2.15 20.56 -6.70
N ASP A 20 1.39 19.69 -7.36
CA ASP A 20 0.28 18.97 -6.72
C ASP A 20 0.78 17.79 -5.87
N HIS A 21 2.06 17.45 -6.00
CA HIS A 21 2.72 16.38 -5.27
C HIS A 21 3.36 16.91 -3.97
N GLY A 22 3.51 16.03 -2.99
CA GLY A 22 4.17 16.35 -1.72
C GLY A 22 5.69 16.49 -1.85
N PRO A 23 6.38 16.93 -0.78
CA PRO A 23 7.82 17.00 -0.75
C PRO A 23 8.47 15.62 -0.94
N VAL A 24 9.60 15.58 -1.64
CA VAL A 24 10.35 14.33 -1.91
C VAL A 24 10.98 13.77 -0.64
N PHE A 25 11.45 14.64 0.24
CA PHE A 25 12.08 14.26 1.51
C PHE A 25 11.18 14.61 2.69
N GLY A 26 11.26 13.77 3.73
CA GLY A 26 10.48 13.93 4.96
C GLY A 26 9.21 13.08 5.00
N PRO A 27 8.51 13.07 6.15
CA PRO A 27 7.28 12.30 6.31
C PRO A 27 6.14 12.90 5.45
N CYS A 28 5.39 12.03 4.79
CA CYS A 28 4.16 12.43 4.11
C CYS A 28 3.02 12.54 5.12
N HIS A 29 2.64 13.77 5.49
CA HIS A 29 1.56 14.03 6.46
C HIS A 29 0.16 13.75 5.89
N LYS A 30 -0.05 14.03 4.60
CA LYS A 30 -1.32 13.81 3.92
C LYS A 30 -1.06 13.40 2.48
N LEU A 31 -1.61 12.26 2.08
CA LEU A 31 -1.52 11.80 0.71
C LEU A 31 -2.40 12.69 -0.18
N PRO A 32 -1.87 13.26 -1.28
CA PRO A 32 -2.68 13.98 -2.25
C PRO A 32 -3.81 13.09 -2.78
N GLY A 33 -5.04 13.62 -2.85
CA GLY A 33 -6.23 12.81 -3.20
C GLY A 33 -6.10 12.06 -4.53
N HIS A 34 -5.46 12.66 -5.53
CA HIS A 34 -5.23 12.02 -6.83
C HIS A 34 -4.26 10.82 -6.74
N THR A 35 -3.29 10.83 -5.81
CA THR A 35 -2.39 9.68 -5.60
C THR A 35 -3.12 8.51 -4.92
N ILE A 36 -4.07 8.80 -4.03
CA ILE A 36 -4.94 7.78 -3.43
C ILE A 36 -5.83 7.17 -4.51
N GLN A 37 -6.43 8.00 -5.37
CA GLN A 37 -7.26 7.53 -6.47
C GLN A 37 -6.46 6.66 -7.44
N LYS A 38 -5.24 7.08 -7.80
CA LYS A 38 -4.33 6.28 -8.62
C LYS A 38 -4.04 4.91 -8.00
N ALA A 39 -3.75 4.84 -6.70
CA ALA A 39 -3.52 3.57 -6.00
C ALA A 39 -4.79 2.69 -5.97
N LYS A 40 -5.98 3.29 -5.86
CA LYS A 40 -7.25 2.56 -6.00
C LYS A 40 -7.42 2.00 -7.42
N ASP A 41 -7.15 2.80 -8.44
CA ASP A 41 -7.34 2.41 -9.83
C ASP A 41 -6.31 1.35 -10.28
N GLU A 42 -5.04 1.49 -9.88
CA GLU A 42 -3.94 0.60 -10.31
C GLU A 42 -3.75 -0.63 -9.42
N LEU A 43 -3.93 -0.49 -8.11
CA LEU A 43 -3.65 -1.55 -7.12
C LEU A 43 -4.92 -2.08 -6.44
N ASN A 44 -6.09 -1.52 -6.77
CA ASN A 44 -7.35 -1.85 -6.10
C ASN A 44 -7.26 -1.68 -4.57
N GLU A 45 -6.45 -0.72 -4.12
CA GLU A 45 -6.13 -0.55 -2.71
C GLU A 45 -7.28 0.17 -1.98
N THR A 46 -8.11 -0.59 -1.27
CA THR A 46 -9.06 -0.08 -0.28
C THR A 46 -8.53 -0.28 1.14
N ASP A 47 -9.12 0.38 2.14
CA ASP A 47 -8.68 0.21 3.53
C ASP A 47 -8.89 -1.22 4.03
N GLU A 48 -9.96 -1.87 3.60
CA GLU A 48 -10.27 -3.27 3.91
C GLU A 48 -9.27 -4.22 3.26
N LYS A 49 -8.98 -4.02 1.97
CA LYS A 49 -7.99 -4.84 1.25
C LYS A 49 -6.59 -4.66 1.80
N ARG A 50 -6.24 -3.43 2.18
CA ARG A 50 -4.98 -3.14 2.83
C ARG A 50 -4.83 -3.94 4.12
N ALA A 51 -5.87 -3.92 4.97
CA ALA A 51 -5.86 -4.67 6.23
C ALA A 51 -5.84 -6.20 6.00
N SER A 52 -6.60 -6.71 5.03
CA SER A 52 -6.61 -8.15 4.72
C SER A 52 -5.27 -8.61 4.16
N SER A 53 -4.71 -7.92 3.17
CA SER A 53 -3.41 -8.28 2.58
C SER A 53 -2.26 -8.24 3.59
N LEU A 54 -2.29 -7.31 4.55
CA LEU A 54 -1.33 -7.29 5.66
C LEU A 54 -1.48 -8.52 6.56
N LYS A 55 -2.71 -8.84 6.94
CA LYS A 55 -3.01 -10.02 7.76
C LYS A 55 -2.55 -11.30 7.06
N ASP A 56 -2.82 -11.41 5.77
CA ASP A 56 -2.47 -12.58 4.96
C ASP A 56 -0.95 -12.70 4.82
N LEU A 57 -0.23 -11.59 4.58
CA LEU A 57 1.23 -11.59 4.53
C LEU A 57 1.84 -12.03 5.87
N ARG A 58 1.31 -11.52 7.00
CA ARG A 58 1.75 -11.93 8.34
C ARG A 58 1.48 -13.40 8.61
N ALA A 59 0.31 -13.90 8.19
CA ALA A 59 -0.06 -15.30 8.33
C ALA A 59 0.86 -16.20 7.50
N MET A 60 1.11 -15.84 6.24
CA MET A 60 1.99 -16.57 5.32
C MET A 60 3.42 -16.68 5.87
N ILE A 61 3.97 -15.61 6.45
CA ILE A 61 5.29 -15.67 7.09
C ILE A 61 5.29 -16.70 8.22
N LYS A 62 4.28 -16.67 9.11
CA LYS A 62 4.18 -17.62 10.22
C LYS A 62 3.98 -19.06 9.75
N GLU A 63 3.16 -19.28 8.74
CA GLU A 63 2.91 -20.60 8.16
C GLU A 63 4.20 -21.20 7.58
N LYS A 64 4.96 -20.42 6.80
CA LYS A 64 6.24 -20.88 6.24
C LYS A 64 7.28 -21.16 7.34
N VAL A 65 7.31 -20.37 8.40
CA VAL A 65 8.13 -20.66 9.58
C VAL A 65 7.74 -21.98 10.23
N ALA A 66 6.44 -22.23 10.41
CA ALA A 66 5.93 -23.47 11.00
C ALA A 66 6.23 -24.68 10.11
N ALA A 67 6.26 -24.50 8.79
CA ALA A 67 6.68 -25.52 7.82
C ALA A 67 8.20 -25.78 7.82
N GLY A 68 8.98 -25.05 8.62
CA GLY A 68 10.42 -25.26 8.79
C GLY A 68 11.30 -24.50 7.80
N ASP A 69 10.76 -23.57 7.00
CA ASP A 69 11.52 -22.76 6.03
C ASP A 69 12.51 -21.82 6.74
N ASP A 70 13.80 -22.03 6.54
CA ASP A 70 14.87 -21.25 7.17
C ASP A 70 14.92 -19.80 6.68
N MET A 71 14.57 -19.53 5.41
CA MET A 71 14.46 -18.15 4.93
C MET A 71 13.28 -17.45 5.58
N ALA A 72 12.16 -18.15 5.76
CA ALA A 72 11.00 -17.60 6.45
C ALA A 72 11.31 -17.26 7.91
N LYS A 73 12.15 -18.06 8.60
CA LYS A 73 12.61 -17.75 9.97
C LYS A 73 13.39 -16.44 10.01
N LEU A 74 14.32 -16.22 9.08
CA LEU A 74 15.07 -14.96 8.98
C LEU A 74 14.15 -13.77 8.68
N VAL A 75 13.14 -13.96 7.82
CA VAL A 75 12.13 -12.93 7.54
C VAL A 75 11.32 -12.61 8.80
N GLN A 76 10.88 -13.62 9.54
CA GLN A 76 10.12 -13.46 10.78
C GLN A 76 10.95 -12.77 11.87
N GLU A 77 12.23 -13.09 12.01
CA GLU A 77 13.15 -12.43 12.94
C GLU A 77 13.30 -10.93 12.60
N ARG A 78 13.53 -10.63 11.32
CA ARG A 78 13.80 -9.25 10.87
C ARG A 78 12.55 -8.37 10.85
N PHE A 79 11.40 -8.92 10.45
CA PHE A 79 10.17 -8.16 10.19
C PHE A 79 9.06 -8.42 11.21
N GLY A 80 9.18 -9.42 12.07
CA GLY A 80 8.13 -9.83 13.02
C GLY A 80 7.67 -8.72 13.97
N HIS A 81 8.58 -7.86 14.41
CA HIS A 81 8.32 -6.73 15.31
C HIS A 81 8.18 -5.38 14.58
N LYS A 82 8.32 -5.35 13.25
CA LYS A 82 8.26 -4.12 12.48
C LYS A 82 6.80 -3.65 12.31
N PRO A 83 6.55 -2.34 12.16
CA PRO A 83 5.20 -1.85 11.93
C PRO A 83 4.69 -2.29 10.56
N ASP A 84 3.36 -2.44 10.45
CA ASP A 84 2.72 -2.84 9.20
C ASP A 84 2.92 -1.82 8.07
N SER A 85 3.15 -0.55 8.40
CA SER A 85 3.52 0.48 7.43
C SER A 85 4.78 0.16 6.63
N LEU A 86 5.69 -0.66 7.18
CA LEU A 86 6.86 -1.15 6.46
C LEU A 86 6.48 -2.29 5.49
N LEU A 87 5.60 -3.20 5.92
CA LEU A 87 5.14 -4.32 5.08
C LEU A 87 4.27 -3.86 3.91
N LEU A 88 3.48 -2.79 4.11
CA LEU A 88 2.71 -2.15 3.04
C LEU A 88 3.55 -1.73 1.84
N ARG A 89 4.85 -1.44 2.04
CA ARG A 89 5.75 -1.08 0.94
C ARG A 89 5.94 -2.23 -0.04
N PHE A 90 5.99 -3.46 0.47
CA PHE A 90 6.11 -4.65 -0.38
C PHE A 90 4.81 -4.95 -1.09
N LEU A 91 3.68 -4.82 -0.38
CA LEU A 91 2.35 -5.04 -0.94
C LEU A 91 1.96 -4.00 -2.00
N ARG A 92 2.46 -2.76 -1.91
CA ARG A 92 2.22 -1.74 -2.95
C ARG A 92 3.16 -1.85 -4.14
N ALA A 93 4.29 -2.54 -3.99
CA ALA A 93 5.27 -2.71 -5.06
C ALA A 93 4.97 -3.91 -5.96
N ARG A 94 3.95 -4.71 -5.63
CA ARG A 94 3.59 -5.97 -6.28
C ARG A 94 2.07 -6.08 -6.38
#